data_AF-N9FPC4-F1
#
_entry.id   AF-N9FPC4-F1
#
_cell.length_a   1.000
_cell.length_b   1.000
_cell.length_c   1.000
_cell.angle_alpha   90.00
_cell.angle_beta   90.00
_cell.angle_gamma   90.00
#
_symmetry.space_group_name_H-M   'P 1'
#
loop_
_entity.id
_entity.type
_entity.pdbx_description
1 polymer ?
#
loop_
_entity_poly.entity_id
_entity_poly.type
_entity_poly.pdbx_seq_one_letter_code
_entity_poly.pdbx_strand_id
1 'polypeptide(L)'
;MVISHVHFGYAENLPYNYSQLYALETNEYLNGEYVKTDQELEQDGFTSSGLTRYQETVKAYADTLHKKAVTFGEADKAPDLPLEVTHDHVRAATHLISNSFGKDKASPWWVVSQVSEYLLTATSAFALGNTAKAWGTPVFVISAVVAGILIAVRLSNTKSK
;
A
#
# COMPACT_ATOMS: atom_id res chain seq x y z
N MET A 1 47.98 23.89 -14.49
CA MET A 1 46.79 23.09 -14.15
C MET A 1 45.68 23.53 -15.11
N VAL A 2 45.44 22.72 -16.14
CA VAL A 2 44.71 23.12 -17.37
C VAL A 2 43.22 22.76 -17.26
N ILE A 3 42.40 23.62 -17.86
CA ILE A 3 40.94 23.80 -17.83
C ILE A 3 40.22 22.86 -18.83
N SER A 4 38.96 22.50 -18.55
CA SER A 4 37.83 22.32 -19.52
C SER A 4 36.54 22.12 -18.72
N HIS A 5 35.57 23.05 -18.59
CA HIS A 5 34.59 23.57 -19.57
C HIS A 5 33.95 22.49 -20.44
N VAL A 6 32.69 22.14 -20.13
CA VAL A 6 31.76 21.57 -21.11
C VAL A 6 30.45 22.37 -21.04
N HIS A 7 30.18 23.05 -22.15
CA HIS A 7 28.96 23.76 -22.50
C HIS A 7 27.76 22.81 -22.60
N PHE A 8 26.57 23.26 -22.17
CA PHE A 8 25.30 22.76 -22.68
C PHE A 8 24.64 23.85 -23.52
N GLY A 9 24.62 23.64 -24.83
CA GLY A 9 23.89 24.42 -25.83
C GLY A 9 22.71 23.61 -26.40
N TYR A 10 21.67 24.34 -26.80
CA TYR A 10 20.32 23.94 -27.25
C TYR A 10 20.25 23.08 -28.54
N ALA A 11 19.23 22.23 -28.65
CA ALA A 11 18.50 21.82 -29.89
C ALA A 11 17.25 20.99 -29.49
N GLU A 12 16.01 21.49 -29.59
CA GLU A 12 15.08 21.45 -30.75
C GLU A 12 14.77 20.08 -31.36
N ASN A 13 13.47 19.71 -31.26
CA ASN A 13 12.65 18.78 -32.07
C ASN A 13 13.04 17.29 -32.18
N LEU A 14 12.36 16.43 -31.39
CA LEU A 14 12.07 15.04 -31.77
C LEU A 14 10.65 14.59 -31.33
N PRO A 15 9.87 13.87 -32.16
CA PRO A 15 8.54 13.40 -31.85
C PRO A 15 8.59 12.02 -31.19
N TYR A 16 9.00 11.94 -29.92
CA TYR A 16 8.97 10.67 -29.19
C TYR A 16 7.88 10.67 -28.13
N ASN A 17 7.02 9.67 -28.18
CA ASN A 17 6.00 9.41 -27.16
C ASN A 17 6.69 8.94 -25.88
N TYR A 18 7.09 9.91 -25.05
CA TYR A 18 7.81 9.71 -23.79
C TYR A 18 7.16 8.66 -22.88
N SER A 19 5.83 8.54 -22.92
CA SER A 19 5.06 7.57 -22.13
C SER A 19 5.44 6.10 -22.41
N GLN A 20 5.81 5.76 -23.65
CA GLN A 20 6.22 4.40 -24.01
C GLN A 20 7.70 4.14 -23.71
N LEU A 21 8.55 5.17 -23.80
CA LEU A 21 9.96 5.08 -23.38
C LEU A 21 10.06 4.85 -21.87
N TYR A 22 9.33 5.61 -21.04
CA TYR A 22 9.32 5.40 -19.59
C TYR A 22 8.80 4.00 -19.19
N ALA A 23 7.81 3.44 -19.90
CA ALA A 23 7.27 2.11 -19.60
C ALA A 23 8.21 0.96 -20.00
N LEU A 24 9.04 1.16 -21.04
CA LEU A 24 10.06 0.19 -21.46
C LEU A 24 11.32 0.32 -20.59
N GLU A 25 11.71 1.54 -20.25
CA GLU A 25 12.90 1.86 -19.48
C GLU A 25 12.76 1.45 -18.01
N THR A 26 11.59 1.65 -17.39
CA THR A 26 11.31 1.15 -16.03
C THR A 26 11.31 -0.37 -15.89
N ASN A 27 10.93 -1.12 -16.94
CA ASN A 27 11.02 -2.58 -16.94
C ASN A 27 12.45 -3.10 -17.12
N GLU A 28 13.35 -2.32 -17.74
CA GLU A 28 14.74 -2.69 -17.94
C GLU A 28 15.60 -2.36 -16.71
N TYR A 29 15.40 -1.20 -16.08
CA TYR A 29 16.12 -0.81 -14.86
C TYR A 29 15.71 -1.59 -13.60
N LEU A 30 14.48 -2.14 -13.53
CA LEU A 30 14.06 -3.01 -12.42
C LEU A 30 14.56 -4.46 -12.54
N ASN A 31 14.94 -4.91 -13.74
CA ASN A 31 15.37 -6.29 -13.96
C ASN A 31 16.91 -6.47 -14.01
N GLY A 32 17.69 -5.38 -14.09
CA GLY A 32 19.12 -5.48 -14.42
C GLY A 32 20.14 -5.09 -13.35
N GLU A 33 19.93 -4.04 -12.54
CA GLU A 33 21.09 -3.36 -11.93
C GLU A 33 21.02 -3.11 -10.41
N TYR A 34 19.84 -3.16 -9.78
CA TYR A 34 19.69 -2.80 -8.35
C TYR A 34 19.24 -3.96 -7.45
N VAL A 35 18.88 -5.11 -8.03
CA VAL A 35 18.48 -6.30 -7.28
C VAL A 35 19.60 -7.33 -7.39
N LYS A 36 20.04 -7.87 -6.24
CA LYS A 36 21.02 -8.95 -6.18
C LYS A 36 20.60 -10.10 -7.08
N THR A 37 21.53 -10.57 -7.90
CA THR A 37 21.31 -11.69 -8.80
C THR A 37 21.08 -12.98 -8.03
N ASP A 38 20.42 -13.95 -8.67
CA ASP A 38 20.22 -15.30 -8.12
C ASP A 38 21.54 -15.90 -7.61
N GLN A 39 22.61 -15.74 -8.38
CA GLN A 39 23.93 -16.25 -8.06
C GLN A 39 24.55 -15.57 -6.81
N GLU A 40 24.35 -14.27 -6.63
CA GLU A 40 24.78 -13.57 -5.41
C GLU A 40 23.98 -14.04 -4.18
N LEU A 41 22.67 -14.22 -4.33
CA LEU A 41 21.79 -14.67 -3.25
C LEU A 41 22.07 -16.13 -2.85
N GLU A 42 22.38 -16.99 -3.81
CA GLU A 42 22.82 -18.37 -3.55
C GLU A 42 24.17 -18.42 -2.83
N GLN A 43 25.12 -17.53 -3.19
CA GLN A 43 26.40 -17.38 -2.49
C GLN A 43 26.21 -16.91 -1.03
N ASP A 44 25.21 -16.06 -0.79
CA ASP A 44 24.81 -15.62 0.55
C ASP A 44 24.05 -16.71 1.34
N GLY A 45 23.82 -17.89 0.74
CA GLY A 45 23.22 -19.05 1.40
C GLY A 45 21.70 -19.08 1.39
N PHE A 46 21.04 -18.33 0.50
CA PHE A 46 19.58 -18.35 0.37
C PHE A 46 19.12 -19.70 -0.18
N THR A 47 18.02 -20.23 0.35
CA THR A 47 17.32 -21.36 -0.27
C THR A 47 16.59 -20.88 -1.52
N SER A 48 16.23 -21.78 -2.44
CA SER A 48 15.46 -21.41 -3.64
C SER A 48 14.14 -20.72 -3.31
N SER A 49 13.45 -21.14 -2.23
CA SER A 49 12.24 -20.47 -1.76
C SER A 49 12.52 -19.12 -1.10
N GLY A 50 13.69 -18.93 -0.48
CA GLY A 50 14.15 -17.66 0.06
C GLY A 50 14.49 -16.65 -1.04
N LEU A 51 15.12 -17.11 -2.11
CA LEU A 51 15.45 -16.32 -3.30
C LEU A 51 14.18 -15.76 -3.94
N THR A 52 13.19 -16.62 -4.22
CA THR A 52 11.90 -16.17 -4.79
C THR A 52 11.23 -15.13 -3.88
N ARG A 53 11.12 -15.41 -2.58
CA ARG A 53 10.49 -14.48 -1.63
C ARG A 53 11.23 -13.15 -1.53
N TYR A 54 12.56 -13.17 -1.54
CA TYR A 54 13.38 -11.97 -1.52
C TYR A 54 13.11 -11.11 -2.75
N GLN A 55 13.19 -11.70 -3.94
CA GLN A 55 12.95 -10.99 -5.20
C GLN A 55 11.54 -10.41 -5.29
N GLU A 56 10.52 -11.22 -4.95
CA GLU A 56 9.14 -10.76 -4.89
C GLU A 56 8.96 -9.59 -3.92
N THR A 57 9.59 -9.66 -2.75
CA THR A 57 9.51 -8.61 -1.73
C THR A 57 10.21 -7.34 -2.18
N VAL A 58 11.40 -7.43 -2.76
CA VAL A 58 12.15 -6.29 -3.29
C VAL A 58 11.38 -5.62 -4.42
N LYS A 59 10.82 -6.42 -5.33
CA LYS A 59 9.96 -5.91 -6.41
C LYS A 59 8.73 -5.18 -5.86
N ALA A 60 8.01 -5.80 -4.93
CA ALA A 60 6.85 -5.20 -4.30
C ALA A 60 7.19 -3.89 -3.55
N TYR A 61 8.37 -3.83 -2.91
CA TYR A 61 8.88 -2.63 -2.27
C TYR A 61 9.15 -1.53 -3.29
N ALA A 62 9.90 -1.84 -4.35
CA ALA A 62 10.24 -0.90 -5.41
C ALA A 62 9.00 -0.31 -6.09
N ASP A 63 8.01 -1.16 -6.42
CA ASP A 63 6.74 -0.75 -7.00
C ASP A 63 5.97 0.21 -6.07
N THR A 64 5.93 -0.11 -4.78
CA THR A 64 5.26 0.71 -3.77
C THR A 64 5.96 2.05 -3.58
N LEU A 65 7.30 2.04 -3.55
CA LEU A 65 8.15 3.23 -3.45
C LEU A 65 7.92 4.15 -4.64
N HIS A 66 8.00 3.60 -5.85
CA HIS A 66 7.77 4.35 -7.08
C HIS A 66 6.39 5.02 -7.07
N LYS A 67 5.33 4.24 -6.81
CA LYS A 67 3.96 4.76 -6.78
C LYS A 67 3.79 5.92 -5.80
N LYS A 68 4.33 5.79 -4.58
CA LYS A 68 4.22 6.85 -3.56
C LYS A 68 5.06 8.07 -3.89
N ALA A 69 6.28 7.89 -4.40
CA ALA A 69 7.15 8.99 -4.80
C ALA A 69 6.50 9.82 -5.93
N VAL A 70 5.90 9.14 -6.93
CA VAL A 70 5.09 9.79 -7.98
C VAL A 70 3.93 10.56 -7.37
N THR A 71 3.19 9.97 -6.43
CA THR A 71 2.06 10.65 -5.77
C THR A 71 2.50 11.93 -5.05
N PHE A 72 3.67 11.94 -4.41
CA PHE A 72 4.22 13.15 -3.79
C PHE A 72 4.68 14.18 -4.81
N GLY A 73 5.35 13.74 -5.87
CA GLY A 73 5.70 14.62 -6.98
C GLY A 73 4.46 15.27 -7.61
N GLU A 74 3.38 14.52 -7.81
CA GLU A 74 2.11 15.03 -8.36
C GLU A 74 1.43 16.03 -7.42
N ALA A 75 1.51 15.81 -6.11
CA ALA A 75 0.94 16.72 -5.12
C ALA A 75 1.67 18.07 -5.05
N ASP A 76 3.00 18.05 -5.24
CA ASP A 76 3.83 19.27 -5.23
C ASP A 76 3.92 19.96 -6.60
N LYS A 77 3.39 19.30 -7.65
CA LYS A 77 3.44 19.75 -9.03
C LYS A 77 2.58 21.00 -9.26
N ALA A 78 3.15 22.02 -9.91
CA ALA A 78 2.36 23.12 -10.46
C ALA A 78 1.58 22.67 -11.72
N PRO A 79 0.36 23.20 -11.97
CA PRO A 79 -0.54 22.70 -13.02
C PRO A 79 0.07 22.50 -14.41
N ASP A 80 1.02 23.36 -14.80
CA ASP A 80 1.57 23.44 -16.15
C ASP A 80 3.02 22.96 -16.27
N LEU A 81 3.59 22.34 -15.22
CA LEU A 81 4.96 21.81 -15.26
C LEU A 81 4.97 20.30 -15.55
N PRO A 82 6.10 19.71 -15.97
CA PRO A 82 6.30 18.27 -15.95
C PRO A 82 6.31 17.72 -14.52
N LEU A 83 6.02 16.43 -14.35
CA LEU A 83 6.19 15.76 -13.05
C LEU A 83 7.69 15.59 -12.77
N GLU A 84 8.18 16.20 -11.70
CA GLU A 84 9.52 15.98 -11.19
C GLU A 84 9.43 15.16 -9.88
N VAL A 85 10.05 13.98 -9.87
CA VAL A 85 10.19 13.17 -8.66
C VAL A 85 11.56 13.41 -8.07
N THR A 86 11.61 14.17 -6.98
CA THR A 86 12.85 14.55 -6.31
C THR A 86 13.27 13.52 -5.25
N HIS A 87 14.50 13.66 -4.75
CA HIS A 87 14.99 12.82 -3.65
C HIS A 87 14.15 12.98 -2.37
N ASP A 88 13.57 14.16 -2.13
CA ASP A 88 12.69 14.40 -0.98
C ASP A 88 11.37 13.62 -1.10
N HIS A 89 10.82 13.49 -2.30
CA HIS A 89 9.63 12.67 -2.57
C HIS A 89 9.91 11.18 -2.32
N VAL A 90 11.07 10.69 -2.77
CA VAL A 90 11.51 9.31 -2.54
C VAL A 90 11.77 9.06 -1.05
N ARG A 91 12.35 10.02 -0.34
CA ARG A 91 12.59 9.95 1.11
C ARG A 91 11.28 9.93 1.89
N ALA A 92 10.33 10.79 1.55
CA ALA A 92 9.00 10.82 2.16
C ALA A 92 8.23 9.51 1.90
N ALA A 93 8.30 8.99 0.68
CA ALA A 93 7.74 7.68 0.33
C ALA A 93 8.36 6.55 1.17
N THR A 94 9.69 6.53 1.31
CA THR A 94 10.41 5.55 2.12
C THR A 94 9.95 5.57 3.59
N HIS A 95 9.86 6.76 4.20
CA HIS A 95 9.38 6.92 5.59
C HIS A 95 7.95 6.40 5.81
N LEU A 96 7.08 6.50 4.80
CA LEU A 96 5.72 5.97 4.90
C LEU A 96 5.67 4.46 4.69
N ILE A 97 6.53 3.94 3.82
CA ILE A 97 6.61 2.52 3.53
C ILE A 97 7.22 1.78 4.72
N SER A 98 8.28 2.29 5.36
CA SER A 98 8.91 1.64 6.51
C SER A 98 7.93 1.36 7.67
N ASN A 99 6.88 2.16 7.79
CA ASN A 99 5.87 2.00 8.84
C ASN A 99 4.77 0.97 8.51
N SER A 100 4.61 0.58 7.24
CA SER A 100 3.46 -0.17 6.74
C SER A 100 3.82 -1.39 5.87
N PHE A 101 5.04 -1.48 5.37
CA PHE A 101 5.49 -2.55 4.50
C PHE A 101 5.59 -3.87 5.26
N GLY A 102 5.05 -4.95 4.70
CA GLY A 102 5.00 -6.26 5.34
C GLY A 102 4.01 -6.40 6.51
N LYS A 103 3.34 -5.32 6.93
CA LYS A 103 2.21 -5.43 7.87
C LYS A 103 1.00 -5.90 7.07
N ASP A 104 0.39 -7.00 7.50
CA ASP A 104 -0.93 -7.40 7.02
C ASP A 104 -1.86 -6.20 7.09
N LYS A 105 -2.28 -5.68 5.94
CA LYS A 105 -3.34 -4.67 5.92
C LYS A 105 -4.52 -5.31 6.63
N ALA A 106 -4.97 -4.70 7.73
CA ALA A 106 -6.18 -5.14 8.40
C ALA A 106 -7.27 -5.26 7.33
N SER A 107 -7.83 -6.46 7.18
CA SER A 107 -8.82 -6.73 6.13
C SER A 107 -9.92 -5.67 6.23
N PRO A 108 -10.36 -5.04 5.13
CA PRO A 108 -11.47 -4.09 5.16
C PRO A 108 -12.71 -4.66 5.87
N TRP A 109 -12.91 -5.98 5.77
CA TRP A 109 -13.95 -6.71 6.50
C TRP A 109 -13.83 -6.62 8.03
N TRP A 110 -12.62 -6.49 8.56
CA TRP A 110 -12.36 -6.30 9.98
C TRP A 110 -12.88 -4.96 10.50
N VAL A 111 -12.72 -3.90 9.71
CA VAL A 111 -13.21 -2.56 10.05
C VAL A 111 -14.74 -2.53 9.99
N VAL A 112 -15.31 -3.11 8.94
CA VAL A 112 -16.77 -3.21 8.77
C VAL A 112 -17.43 -4.02 9.88
N SER A 113 -16.80 -5.12 10.32
CA SER A 113 -17.29 -5.92 11.47
C SER A 113 -17.36 -5.08 12.75
N GLN A 114 -16.29 -4.35 13.09
CA GLN A 114 -16.24 -3.55 14.31
C GLN A 114 -17.27 -2.43 14.33
N VAL A 115 -17.45 -1.72 13.21
CA VAL A 115 -18.47 -0.65 13.13
C VAL A 115 -19.87 -1.24 13.26
N SER A 116 -20.13 -2.38 12.62
CA SER A 116 -21.42 -3.07 12.70
C SER A 116 -21.72 -3.59 14.10
N GLU A 117 -20.72 -4.10 14.82
CA GLU A 117 -20.83 -4.51 16.22
C GLU A 117 -21.32 -3.36 17.10
N TYR A 118 -20.66 -2.19 17.04
CA TYR A 118 -21.07 -1.03 17.83
C TYR A 118 -22.48 -0.57 17.52
N LEU A 119 -22.84 -0.51 16.23
CA LEU A 119 -24.18 -0.11 15.80
C LEU A 119 -25.25 -1.09 16.30
N LEU A 120 -25.00 -2.39 16.20
CA LEU A 120 -25.94 -3.42 16.63
C LEU A 120 -26.05 -3.49 18.17
N THR A 121 -24.96 -3.28 18.90
CA THR A 121 -25.01 -3.16 20.38
C THR A 121 -25.78 -1.92 20.83
N ALA A 122 -25.59 -0.77 20.18
CA ALA A 122 -26.37 0.42 20.48
C ALA A 122 -27.86 0.23 20.13
N THR A 123 -28.13 -0.41 18.99
CA THR A 123 -29.49 -0.74 18.55
C THR A 123 -30.16 -1.72 19.50
N SER A 124 -29.45 -2.73 20.00
CA SER A 124 -29.99 -3.69 20.96
C SER A 124 -30.32 -3.02 22.29
N ALA A 125 -29.43 -2.17 22.81
CA ALA A 125 -29.70 -1.39 24.02
C ALA A 125 -30.90 -0.45 23.85
N PHE A 126 -31.01 0.23 22.70
CA PHE A 126 -32.15 1.10 22.40
C PHE A 126 -33.47 0.33 22.28
N ALA A 127 -33.46 -0.83 21.61
CA ALA A 127 -34.63 -1.68 21.42
C ALA A 127 -35.07 -2.33 22.74
N LEU A 128 -34.12 -2.67 23.62
CA LEU A 128 -34.39 -3.17 24.98
C LEU A 128 -35.23 -2.16 25.79
N GLY A 129 -34.91 -0.86 25.68
CA GLY A 129 -35.69 0.23 26.28
C GLY A 129 -37.07 0.47 25.64
N ASN A 130 -37.37 -0.19 24.51
CA ASN A 130 -38.61 -0.02 23.74
C ASN A 130 -39.39 -1.33 23.57
N THR A 131 -39.13 -2.35 24.39
CA THR A 131 -39.78 -3.68 24.33
C THR A 131 -41.30 -3.67 24.47
N ALA A 132 -41.88 -2.61 25.04
CA ALA A 132 -43.32 -2.39 25.08
C ALA A 132 -43.95 -2.15 23.69
N LYS A 133 -43.14 -1.78 22.69
CA LYS A 133 -43.60 -1.60 21.30
C LYS A 133 -43.48 -2.92 20.55
N ALA A 134 -44.42 -3.20 19.65
CA ALA A 134 -44.45 -4.44 18.87
C ALA A 134 -43.15 -4.72 18.07
N TRP A 135 -42.41 -3.66 17.70
CA TRP A 135 -41.12 -3.78 17.01
C TRP A 135 -39.91 -3.92 17.96
N GLY A 136 -40.04 -3.55 19.25
CA GLY A 136 -38.91 -3.47 20.18
C GLY A 136 -38.28 -4.84 20.46
N THR A 137 -39.11 -5.82 20.80
CA THR A 137 -38.66 -7.20 21.08
C THR A 137 -37.97 -7.87 19.88
N PRO A 138 -38.54 -7.91 18.65
CA PRO A 138 -37.84 -8.54 17.53
C PRO A 138 -36.55 -7.81 17.16
N VAL A 139 -36.50 -6.47 17.22
CA VAL A 139 -35.29 -5.70 16.92
C VAL A 139 -34.20 -5.96 17.96
N PHE A 140 -34.55 -6.04 19.26
CA PHE A 140 -33.61 -6.39 20.31
C PHE A 140 -32.97 -7.77 20.08
N VAL A 141 -33.80 -8.80 19.84
CA VAL A 141 -33.31 -10.17 19.68
C VAL A 141 -32.39 -10.30 18.47
N ILE A 142 -32.80 -9.77 17.30
CA ILE A 142 -32.00 -9.86 16.07
C ILE A 142 -30.67 -9.10 16.25
N SER A 143 -30.72 -7.86 16.74
CA SER A 143 -29.50 -7.05 16.90
C SER A 143 -28.53 -7.64 17.93
N ALA A 144 -29.02 -8.17 19.05
CA ALA A 144 -28.19 -8.83 20.06
C ALA A 144 -27.53 -10.10 19.52
N VAL A 145 -28.27 -10.95 18.80
CA VAL A 145 -27.73 -12.19 18.22
C VAL A 145 -26.66 -11.89 17.16
N VAL A 146 -26.94 -10.98 16.23
CA VAL A 146 -25.97 -10.63 15.17
C VAL A 146 -24.71 -9.99 15.77
N ALA A 147 -24.86 -9.09 16.75
CA ALA A 147 -23.70 -8.52 17.46
C ALA A 147 -22.88 -9.61 18.17
N GLY A 148 -23.53 -10.57 18.84
CA GLY A 148 -22.86 -11.68 19.51
C GLY A 148 -22.08 -12.57 18.55
N ILE A 149 -22.64 -12.86 17.36
CA ILE A 149 -21.95 -13.63 16.31
C ILE A 149 -20.70 -12.89 15.81
N LEU A 150 -20.82 -11.59 15.52
CA LEU A 150 -19.69 -10.79 15.06
C LEU A 150 -18.56 -10.77 16.10
N ILE A 151 -18.89 -10.55 17.37
CA ILE A 151 -17.92 -10.59 18.48
C ILE A 151 -17.25 -11.97 18.59
N ALA A 152 -18.02 -13.06 18.49
CA ALA A 152 -17.48 -14.42 18.56
C ALA A 152 -16.54 -14.75 17.39
N VAL A 153 -16.89 -14.35 16.17
CA VAL A 153 -16.04 -14.47 14.97
C VAL A 153 -14.76 -13.66 15.14
N ARG A 154 -14.87 -12.42 15.64
CA ARG A 154 -13.73 -11.54 15.91
C ARG A 154 -12.76 -12.18 16.90
N LEU A 155 -13.26 -12.68 18.03
CA LEU A 155 -12.44 -13.33 19.06
C LEU A 155 -11.77 -14.62 18.55
N SER A 156 -12.48 -15.41 17.74
CA SER A 156 -11.95 -16.65 17.17
C SER A 156 -10.82 -16.37 16.16
N ASN A 157 -10.99 -15.35 15.32
CA ASN A 157 -9.98 -14.95 14.33
C ASN A 157 -8.77 -14.23 14.97
N THR A 158 -8.92 -13.68 16.17
CA THR A 158 -7.80 -13.04 16.90
C THR A 158 -6.91 -14.06 17.59
N LYS A 159 -7.46 -15.21 18.03
CA LYS A 159 -6.69 -16.29 18.68
C LYS A 159 -5.89 -17.17 17.70
N SER A 160 -6.12 -17.03 16.40
CA SER A 160 -5.47 -17.84 15.36
C SER A 160 -4.14 -17.24 14.86
N LYS A 161 -3.59 -16.22 15.52
CA LYS A 161 -2.28 -15.64 15.24
C LYS A 161 -1.36 -15.76 16.46
#